data_AF-A0A1G7HFK6-F1
#
_entry.id   AF-A0A1G7HFK6-F1
#
_cell.length_a   1.000
_cell.length_b   1.000
_cell.length_c   1.000
_cell.angle_alpha   90.00
_cell.angle_beta   90.00
_cell.angle_gamma   90.00
#
_symmetry.space_group_name_H-M   'P 1'
#
loop_
_entity.id
_entity.type
_entity.pdbx_description
1 polymer ?
#
loop_
_entity_poly.entity_id
_entity_poly.type
_entity_poly.pdbx_seq_one_letter_code
_entity_poly.pdbx_strand_id
1 'polypeptide(L)'
;MKTLKAISVFEHQRLTIGEQGFKQAHLDALLKLNEYHNGTYFQPIVKGIKFNQFVGVIQVDGLTIEINPKADKGDADLKWKGVLLKMLQACGKLKAKSAGAAHVRRQNLNLLEVYFELYLLEVESLVRKGLIKQYRKQTKNTTALKGKLEFAGHIGIT
;
A
#
# COMPACT_ATOMS: atom_id res chain seq x y z
N MET A 1 -6.15 -1.76 21.97
CA MET A 1 -5.52 -2.07 20.66
C MET A 1 -4.23 -2.79 20.94
N LYS A 2 -3.99 -3.97 20.34
CA LYS A 2 -2.72 -4.70 20.49
C LYS A 2 -1.61 -3.82 19.92
N THR A 3 -0.60 -3.48 20.70
CA THR A 3 0.58 -2.77 20.24
C THR A 3 1.29 -3.65 19.21
N LEU A 4 1.19 -3.27 17.93
CA LEU A 4 1.89 -3.98 16.86
C LEU A 4 3.39 -3.74 17.04
N LYS A 5 4.16 -4.82 17.05
CA LYS A 5 5.62 -4.73 17.19
C LYS A 5 6.15 -4.13 15.89
N ALA A 6 6.74 -2.92 15.97
CA ALA A 6 7.30 -2.23 14.84
C ALA A 6 8.83 -2.29 14.89
N ILE A 7 9.45 -2.60 13.76
CA ILE A 7 10.90 -2.55 13.53
C ILE A 7 11.17 -1.34 12.65
N SER A 8 12.10 -0.48 13.05
CA SER A 8 12.55 0.64 12.22
C SER A 8 13.95 0.37 11.71
N VAL A 9 14.13 0.47 10.39
CA VAL A 9 15.38 0.20 9.67
C VAL A 9 15.60 1.29 8.62
N PHE A 10 16.82 1.39 8.11
CA PHE A 10 17.17 2.27 7.00
C PHE A 10 17.31 1.50 5.69
N GLU A 11 17.15 2.17 4.56
CA GLU A 11 17.51 1.62 3.25
C GLU A 11 18.97 1.10 3.27
N HIS A 12 19.24 -0.02 2.60
CA HIS A 12 20.52 -0.76 2.66
C HIS A 12 20.98 -1.24 4.04
N GLN A 13 20.18 -1.08 5.10
CA GLN A 13 20.42 -1.79 6.35
C GLN A 13 20.18 -3.29 6.17
N ARG A 14 20.79 -4.10 7.04
CA ARG A 14 20.54 -5.54 7.15
C ARG A 14 19.64 -5.80 8.35
N LEU A 15 18.74 -6.76 8.21
CA LEU A 15 17.92 -7.28 9.29
C LEU A 15 18.05 -8.79 9.31
N THR A 16 18.53 -9.34 10.42
CA THR A 16 18.78 -10.78 10.58
C THR A 16 17.87 -11.40 11.62
N ILE A 17 17.64 -12.72 11.51
CA ILE A 17 16.78 -13.46 12.44
C ILE A 17 17.35 -13.35 13.86
N GLY A 18 16.49 -12.99 14.81
CA GLY A 18 16.84 -12.73 16.21
C GLY A 18 16.91 -11.24 16.55
N GLU A 19 17.11 -10.36 15.57
CA GLU A 19 17.16 -8.91 15.80
C GLU A 19 15.75 -8.34 15.99
N GLN A 20 15.54 -7.57 17.07
CA GLN A 20 14.30 -6.81 17.32
C GLN A 20 12.99 -7.64 17.25
N GLY A 21 13.08 -8.96 17.41
CA GLY A 21 11.94 -9.88 17.29
C GLY A 21 11.64 -10.34 15.86
N PHE A 22 12.55 -10.14 14.91
CA PHE A 22 12.51 -10.70 13.56
C PHE A 22 12.72 -12.23 13.61
N LYS A 23 11.75 -12.99 13.10
CA LYS A 23 11.71 -14.46 13.15
C LYS A 23 11.81 -15.06 11.75
N GLN A 24 12.07 -16.36 11.67
CA GLN A 24 12.08 -17.10 10.40
C GLN A 24 10.79 -16.90 9.58
N ALA A 25 9.62 -16.94 10.23
CA ALA A 25 8.33 -16.72 9.56
C ALA A 25 8.24 -15.36 8.86
N HIS A 26 8.80 -14.31 9.47
CA HIS A 26 8.86 -12.97 8.87
C HIS A 26 9.83 -12.94 7.68
N LEU A 27 10.98 -13.63 7.78
CA LEU A 27 11.93 -13.76 6.67
C LEU A 27 11.29 -14.47 5.48
N ASP A 28 10.64 -15.60 5.70
CA ASP A 28 9.99 -16.38 4.65
C ASP A 28 8.89 -15.56 3.95
N ALA A 29 8.10 -14.79 4.72
CA ALA A 29 7.08 -13.89 4.17
C ALA A 29 7.69 -12.78 3.30
N LEU A 30 8.80 -12.16 3.74
CA LEU A 30 9.48 -11.12 2.96
C LEU A 30 10.14 -11.66 1.71
N LEU A 31 10.71 -12.87 1.76
CA LEU A 31 11.30 -13.51 0.59
C LEU A 31 10.24 -13.85 -0.46
N LYS A 32 9.07 -14.38 -0.05
CA LYS A 32 7.93 -14.62 -0.96
C LYS A 32 7.44 -13.34 -1.62
N LEU A 33 7.29 -12.27 -0.83
CA LEU A 33 6.93 -10.95 -1.36
C LEU A 33 7.96 -10.47 -2.39
N ASN A 34 9.24 -10.60 -2.07
CA ASN A 34 10.32 -10.16 -2.94
C ASN A 34 10.36 -10.96 -4.25
N GLU A 35 10.14 -12.28 -4.19
CA GLU A 35 10.07 -13.16 -5.35
C GLU A 35 8.92 -12.78 -6.28
N TYR A 36 7.73 -12.51 -5.72
CA TYR A 36 6.57 -12.00 -6.47
C TYR A 36 6.87 -10.68 -7.20
N HIS A 37 7.80 -9.89 -6.66
CA HIS A 37 8.27 -8.63 -7.23
C HIS A 37 9.67 -8.73 -7.86
N ASN A 38 10.05 -9.89 -8.39
CA ASN A 38 11.29 -10.12 -9.14
C ASN A 38 12.58 -9.71 -8.41
N GLY A 39 12.62 -9.85 -7.09
CA GLY A 39 13.78 -9.52 -6.26
C GLY A 39 14.05 -8.03 -6.07
N THR A 40 13.06 -7.18 -6.36
CA THR A 40 13.26 -5.72 -6.43
C THR A 40 13.57 -5.07 -5.08
N TYR A 41 12.91 -5.51 -3.99
CA TYR A 41 12.89 -4.76 -2.73
C TYR A 41 14.03 -5.12 -1.78
N PHE A 42 14.47 -6.37 -1.80
CA PHE A 42 15.47 -6.87 -0.86
C PHE A 42 16.54 -7.71 -1.55
N GLN A 43 17.74 -7.71 -0.97
CA GLN A 43 18.80 -8.67 -1.27
C GLN A 43 18.79 -9.75 -0.17
N PRO A 44 18.49 -11.01 -0.49
CA PRO A 44 18.60 -12.10 0.48
C PRO A 44 20.04 -12.22 0.99
N ILE A 45 20.19 -12.43 2.30
CA ILE A 45 21.49 -12.70 2.94
C ILE A 45 21.36 -13.91 3.87
N VAL A 46 22.49 -14.41 4.36
CA VAL A 46 22.49 -15.52 5.34
C VAL A 46 21.64 -15.13 6.56
N LYS A 47 20.56 -15.89 6.78
CA LYS A 47 19.60 -15.70 7.89
C LYS A 47 18.98 -14.30 7.96
N GLY A 48 18.78 -13.62 6.83
CA GLY A 48 18.19 -12.28 6.83
C GLY A 48 17.99 -11.67 5.46
N ILE A 49 17.71 -10.37 5.45
CA ILE A 49 17.64 -9.55 4.23
C ILE A 49 18.45 -8.27 4.39
N LYS A 50 18.89 -7.73 3.26
CA LYS A 50 19.37 -6.35 3.14
C LYS A 50 18.35 -5.56 2.32
N PHE A 51 17.93 -4.41 2.84
CA PHE A 51 16.99 -3.53 2.15
C PHE A 51 17.64 -2.88 0.93
N ASN A 52 16.90 -2.64 -0.16
CA ASN A 52 17.38 -1.83 -1.28
C ASN A 52 17.04 -0.34 -1.06
N GLN A 53 17.13 0.49 -2.11
CA GLN A 53 16.83 1.93 -2.11
C GLN A 53 15.32 2.25 -2.12
N PHE A 54 14.57 1.62 -1.22
CA PHE A 54 13.13 1.85 -1.05
C PHE A 54 12.84 2.29 0.38
N VAL A 55 12.07 3.36 0.49
CA VAL A 55 11.62 3.96 1.77
C VAL A 55 10.12 3.76 1.86
N GLY A 56 9.60 3.43 3.04
CA GLY A 56 8.17 3.18 3.22
C GLY A 56 7.87 2.30 4.43
N VAL A 57 6.73 1.61 4.39
CA VAL A 57 6.30 0.69 5.44
C VAL A 57 5.84 -0.61 4.82
N ILE A 58 6.23 -1.74 5.41
CA ILE A 58 5.83 -3.09 4.98
C ILE A 58 5.32 -3.85 6.21
N GLN A 59 4.16 -4.48 6.08
CA GLN A 59 3.60 -5.34 7.12
C GLN A 59 3.53 -6.78 6.62
N VAL A 60 4.16 -7.70 7.36
CA VAL A 60 4.23 -9.13 7.04
C VAL A 60 4.03 -9.93 8.32
N ASP A 61 3.16 -10.95 8.29
CA ASP A 61 2.96 -11.87 9.42
C ASP A 61 2.79 -11.17 10.80
N GLY A 62 2.08 -10.05 10.81
CA GLY A 62 1.84 -9.25 12.02
C GLY A 62 3.02 -8.36 12.48
N LEU A 63 4.17 -8.42 11.83
CA LEU A 63 5.31 -7.52 12.01
C LEU A 63 5.20 -6.32 11.06
N THR A 64 5.35 -5.10 11.60
CA THR A 64 5.47 -3.89 10.80
C THR A 64 6.93 -3.47 10.71
N ILE A 65 7.45 -3.24 9.51
CA ILE A 65 8.80 -2.74 9.25
C ILE A 65 8.68 -1.36 8.61
N GLU A 66 9.20 -0.34 9.28
CA GLU A 66 9.35 1.03 8.76
C GLU A 66 10.77 1.18 8.18
N ILE A 67 10.88 1.53 6.90
CA ILE A 67 12.15 1.69 6.17
C ILE A 67 12.37 3.18 5.90
N ASN A 68 13.44 3.74 6.44
CA ASN A 68 13.78 5.17 6.43
C ASN A 68 14.89 5.47 5.41
N PRO A 69 14.97 6.71 4.87
CA PRO A 69 16.07 7.11 3.98
C PRO A 69 17.41 7.20 4.74
N LYS A 70 18.54 6.92 4.09
CA LYS A 70 19.88 7.01 4.71
C LYS A 70 20.29 8.41 5.14
N ALA A 71 19.70 9.44 4.52
CA ALA A 71 20.03 10.84 4.75
C ALA A 71 19.79 11.29 6.20
N ASP A 72 18.96 10.57 6.96
CA ASP A 72 18.52 10.96 8.30
C ASP A 72 19.33 10.31 9.44
N LYS A 73 20.43 9.59 9.15
CA LYS A 73 21.27 8.98 10.21
C LYS A 73 21.89 9.96 11.20
N GLY A 74 21.86 11.27 10.92
CA GLY A 74 22.52 12.31 11.73
C GLY A 74 21.61 13.42 12.27
N ASP A 75 20.31 13.46 11.92
CA ASP A 75 19.45 14.60 12.27
C ASP A 75 18.05 14.13 12.69
N ALA A 76 17.81 14.11 14.01
CA ALA A 76 16.55 13.90 14.72
C ALA A 76 15.51 12.98 14.03
N ASP A 77 15.45 11.71 14.49
CA ASP A 77 14.52 10.62 14.14
C ASP A 77 13.03 10.98 13.98
N LEU A 78 12.60 12.17 14.40
CA LEU A 78 11.24 12.67 14.32
C LEU A 78 10.94 13.45 13.02
N LYS A 79 11.94 13.88 12.24
CA LYS A 79 11.73 14.75 11.07
C LYS A 79 11.36 13.99 9.79
N TRP A 80 11.86 12.77 9.62
CA TRP A 80 11.79 12.08 8.32
C TRP A 80 10.35 11.76 7.87
N LYS A 81 9.44 11.40 8.79
CA LYS A 81 8.03 11.15 8.46
C LYS A 81 7.38 12.39 7.83
N GLY A 82 7.71 13.57 8.37
CA GLY A 82 7.30 14.85 7.81
C GLY A 82 7.93 15.12 6.44
N VAL A 83 9.20 14.75 6.25
CA VAL A 83 9.92 14.90 4.98
C VAL A 83 9.35 13.97 3.90
N LEU A 84 9.08 12.70 4.19
CA LEU A 84 8.50 11.77 3.22
C LEU A 84 7.11 12.23 2.75
N LEU A 85 6.28 12.73 3.67
CA LEU A 85 4.98 13.30 3.31
C LEU A 85 5.12 14.52 2.41
N LYS A 86 6.09 15.41 2.68
CA LYS A 86 6.42 16.55 1.82
C LYS A 86 6.92 16.09 0.45
N MET A 87 7.75 15.05 0.38
CA MET A 87 8.23 14.47 -0.87
C MET A 87 7.08 13.88 -1.70
N LEU A 88 6.18 13.13 -1.08
CA LEU A 88 5.00 12.56 -1.74
C LEU A 88 4.07 13.66 -2.28
N GLN A 89 3.93 14.77 -1.57
CA GLN A 89 3.23 15.97 -2.05
C GLN A 89 3.93 16.61 -3.24
N ALA A 90 5.24 16.81 -3.16
CA ALA A 90 6.05 17.40 -4.23
C ALA A 90 6.00 16.55 -5.52
N CYS A 91 6.00 15.23 -5.38
CA CYS A 91 5.85 14.28 -6.50
C CYS A 91 4.42 14.21 -7.07
N GLY A 92 3.48 15.02 -6.59
CA GLY A 92 2.08 15.03 -7.03
C GLY A 92 1.28 13.77 -6.64
N LYS A 93 1.86 12.89 -5.82
CA LYS A 93 1.22 11.65 -5.35
C LYS A 93 0.26 11.90 -4.17
N LEU A 94 0.31 13.08 -3.56
CA LEU A 94 -0.61 13.54 -2.51
C LEU A 94 -1.14 14.93 -2.85
N LYS A 95 -2.47 15.09 -2.84
CA LYS A 95 -3.11 16.42 -3.00
C LYS A 95 -2.80 17.29 -1.78
N ALA A 96 -2.46 18.57 -2.00
CA ALA A 96 -2.08 19.49 -0.92
C ALA A 96 -3.17 19.70 0.16
N LYS A 97 -4.46 19.58 -0.20
CA LYS A 97 -5.59 19.74 0.75
C LYS A 97 -5.58 18.70 1.87
N SER A 98 -5.03 17.51 1.62
CA SER A 98 -4.94 16.43 2.60
C SER A 98 -3.81 16.62 3.61
N ALA A 99 -2.92 17.59 3.38
CA ALA A 99 -1.79 17.90 4.25
C ALA A 99 -2.21 18.61 5.54
N GLY A 100 -3.20 19.51 5.45
CA GLY A 100 -3.63 20.40 6.53
C GLY A 100 -4.40 19.70 7.63
N ALA A 101 -5.40 18.87 7.27
CA ALA A 101 -6.18 18.10 8.25
C ALA A 101 -5.32 17.07 9.01
N ALA A 102 -4.28 16.55 8.35
CA ALA A 102 -3.39 15.54 8.90
C ALA A 102 -2.28 16.13 9.80
N HIS A 103 -2.09 17.45 9.88
CA HIS A 103 -1.04 18.04 10.73
C HIS A 103 -1.39 17.99 12.23
N VAL A 104 -2.69 17.96 12.59
CA VAL A 104 -3.15 18.12 13.98
C VAL A 104 -3.25 16.81 14.77
N ARG A 105 -3.25 15.63 14.10
CA ARG A 105 -3.40 14.31 14.76
C ARG A 105 -2.16 13.40 14.69
N ARG A 106 -1.04 13.91 14.15
CA ARG A 106 0.10 13.12 13.63
C ARG A 106 1.19 12.73 14.62
N GLN A 107 0.94 12.71 15.93
CA GLN A 107 2.03 12.38 16.87
C GLN A 107 2.39 10.88 16.90
N ASN A 108 1.48 9.97 16.52
CA ASN A 108 1.71 8.51 16.67
C ASN A 108 1.28 7.63 15.48
N LEU A 109 0.86 8.20 14.34
CA LEU A 109 0.38 7.39 13.21
C LEU A 109 1.54 6.91 12.33
N ASN A 110 1.51 5.64 11.96
CA ASN A 110 2.45 5.09 10.98
C ASN A 110 2.11 5.60 9.55
N LEU A 111 3.06 5.56 8.61
CA LEU A 111 2.84 6.06 7.23
C LEU A 111 1.65 5.38 6.54
N LEU A 112 1.44 4.09 6.83
CA LEU A 112 0.39 3.28 6.22
C LEU A 112 -1.01 3.75 6.66
N GLU A 113 -1.18 4.11 7.93
CA GLU A 113 -2.41 4.69 8.47
C GLU A 113 -2.74 6.02 7.80
N VAL A 114 -1.72 6.87 7.59
CA VAL A 114 -1.91 8.12 6.85
C VAL A 114 -2.38 7.85 5.43
N TYR A 115 -1.80 6.85 4.75
CA TYR A 115 -2.26 6.45 3.41
C TYR A 115 -3.70 5.94 3.42
N PHE A 116 -4.07 5.10 4.38
CA PHE A 116 -5.43 4.57 4.48
C PHE A 116 -6.47 5.65 4.77
N GLU A 117 -6.17 6.61 5.65
CA GLU A 117 -7.06 7.74 5.91
C GLU A 117 -7.33 8.54 4.62
N LEU A 118 -6.28 8.82 3.85
CA LEU A 118 -6.39 9.53 2.58
C LEU A 118 -7.19 8.76 1.53
N TYR A 119 -6.95 7.46 1.42
CA TYR A 119 -7.69 6.58 0.54
C TYR A 119 -9.19 6.58 0.88
N LEU A 120 -9.53 6.42 2.16
CA LEU A 120 -10.91 6.39 2.63
C LEU A 120 -11.64 7.71 2.36
N LEU A 121 -10.98 8.86 2.59
CA LEU A 121 -11.55 10.17 2.31
C LEU A 121 -11.86 10.35 0.81
N GLU A 122 -10.97 9.91 -0.07
CA GLU A 122 -11.21 10.01 -1.52
C GLU A 122 -12.32 9.03 -1.96
N VAL A 123 -12.34 7.80 -1.44
CA VAL A 123 -13.43 6.83 -1.70
C VAL A 123 -14.76 7.37 -1.22
N GLU A 124 -14.84 7.94 -0.02
CA GLU A 124 -16.05 8.56 0.49
C GLU A 124 -16.53 9.70 -0.43
N SER A 125 -15.60 10.54 -0.89
CA SER A 125 -15.91 11.60 -1.86
C SER A 125 -16.49 11.05 -3.16
N LEU A 126 -15.91 9.97 -3.70
CA LEU A 126 -16.39 9.31 -4.91
C LEU A 126 -17.77 8.69 -4.72
N VAL A 127 -18.00 8.01 -3.60
CA VAL A 127 -19.29 7.39 -3.28
C VAL A 127 -20.37 8.46 -3.15
N ARG A 128 -20.09 9.58 -2.46
CA ARG A 128 -21.03 10.71 -2.31
C ARG A 128 -21.36 11.41 -3.63
N LYS A 129 -20.41 11.49 -4.57
CA LYS A 129 -20.63 12.04 -5.92
C LYS A 129 -21.43 11.10 -6.83
N GLY A 130 -21.53 9.82 -6.47
CA GLY A 130 -22.17 8.78 -7.27
C GLY A 130 -21.16 8.05 -8.15
N LEU A 131 -21.22 6.71 -8.13
CA LEU A 131 -20.35 5.87 -8.96
C LEU A 131 -20.81 5.91 -10.42
N ILE A 132 -19.86 6.07 -11.34
CA ILE A 132 -20.14 6.02 -12.77
C ILE A 132 -20.58 4.61 -13.15
N LYS A 133 -21.85 4.44 -13.54
CA LYS A 133 -22.33 3.18 -14.12
C LYS A 133 -21.84 3.07 -15.56
N GLN A 134 -20.97 2.11 -15.83
CA GLN A 134 -20.58 1.77 -17.19
C GLN A 134 -21.59 0.79 -17.78
N TYR A 135 -22.20 1.16 -18.90
CA TYR A 135 -23.08 0.26 -19.66
C TYR A 135 -22.24 -0.84 -20.31
N ARG A 136 -22.60 -2.10 -20.04
CA ARG A 136 -22.02 -3.27 -20.70
C ARG A 136 -23.11 -3.93 -21.52
N LYS A 137 -22.83 -4.21 -22.80
CA LYS A 137 -23.73 -5.02 -23.63
C LYS A 137 -23.72 -6.45 -23.07
N GLN A 138 -24.89 -6.97 -22.78
CA GLN A 138 -25.09 -8.37 -22.40
C GLN A 138 -26.26 -8.94 -23.19
N THR A 139 -26.07 -10.12 -23.75
CA THR A 139 -27.13 -10.90 -24.41
C THR A 139 -27.51 -12.04 -23.48
N LYS A 140 -28.78 -12.12 -23.08
CA LYS A 140 -29.28 -13.16 -22.17
C LYS A 140 -30.75 -13.48 -22.50
N ASN A 141 -31.13 -14.75 -22.36
CA ASN A 141 -32.54 -15.15 -22.36
C ASN A 141 -33.20 -14.70 -21.04
N THR A 142 -34.13 -13.76 -21.13
CA THR A 142 -34.87 -13.20 -19.99
C THR A 142 -36.37 -13.41 -20.16
N THR A 143 -37.12 -13.46 -19.07
CA THR A 143 -38.59 -13.66 -19.06
C THR A 143 -39.38 -12.50 -19.66
N ALA A 144 -38.74 -11.35 -19.87
CA ALA A 144 -39.30 -10.19 -20.52
C ALA A 144 -38.29 -9.58 -21.49
N LEU A 145 -38.78 -8.92 -22.54
CA LEU A 145 -37.94 -8.23 -23.52
C LEU A 145 -37.32 -6.97 -22.91
N LYS A 146 -35.99 -6.90 -22.88
CA LYS A 146 -35.22 -5.74 -22.40
C LYS A 146 -34.13 -5.38 -23.40
N GLY A 147 -34.25 -4.22 -24.04
CA GLY A 147 -33.30 -3.77 -25.06
C GLY A 147 -33.54 -4.43 -26.42
N LYS A 148 -32.46 -4.55 -27.22
CA LYS A 148 -32.50 -5.12 -28.57
C LYS A 148 -32.67 -6.65 -28.50
N LEU A 149 -33.59 -7.19 -29.29
CA LEU A 149 -33.73 -8.63 -29.48
C LEU A 149 -32.70 -9.13 -30.52
N GLU A 150 -31.95 -10.17 -30.16
CA GLU A 150 -31.00 -10.83 -31.07
C GLU A 150 -31.71 -11.95 -31.84
N PHE A 151 -32.32 -11.59 -32.98
CA PHE A 151 -33.15 -12.49 -33.79
C PHE A 151 -32.41 -13.74 -34.30
N ALA A 152 -31.16 -13.60 -34.76
CA ALA A 152 -30.38 -14.72 -35.27
C ALA A 152 -30.18 -15.81 -34.19
N GLY A 153 -29.89 -15.40 -32.95
CA GLY A 153 -29.73 -16.32 -31.82
C GLY A 153 -31.06 -16.87 -31.28
N HIS A 154 -32.19 -16.21 -31.56
CA HIS A 154 -33.49 -16.61 -31.04
C HIS A 154 -34.25 -17.55 -31.96
N ILE A 155 -34.10 -17.39 -33.28
CA ILE A 155 -34.85 -18.18 -34.28
C ILE A 155 -34.06 -19.45 -34.69
N GLY A 156 -32.80 -19.60 -34.27
CA GLY A 156 -32.00 -20.80 -34.59
C GLY A 156 -31.69 -20.94 -36.08
N ILE A 157 -31.74 -19.84 -36.83
CA ILE A 157 -31.35 -19.82 -38.24
C ILE A 157 -29.82 -19.76 -38.27
N THR A 158 -29.21 -20.92 -38.50
CA THR A 158 -27.81 -21.05 -38.93
C THR A 158 -27.73 -20.78 -40.41
#